data_AF-A0A1S4BY54-F1
#
_entry.id   AF-A0A1S4BY54-F1
#
_cell.length_a   1.000
_cell.length_b   1.000
_cell.length_c   1.000
_cell.angle_alpha   90.00
_cell.angle_beta   90.00
_cell.angle_gamma   90.00
#
_symmetry.space_group_name_H-M   'P 1'
#
loop_
_entity.id
_entity.type
_entity.pdbx_description
1 polymer ?
#
loop_
_entity_poly.entity_id
_entity_poly.type
_entity_poly.pdbx_seq_one_letter_code
_entity_poly.pdbx_strand_id
1 'polypeptide(L)'
;MATFLVVLTLLAILVGAEDGLKVKITILENAIAEGAVCLDGSPPAYYLDKGFDSGLPNWIIMLDGGGWCSTIIECQNRSTSKIGSSTEMDKHSTFTGVLHNTPQQNPDFYNWNRVRVGYCDGSSFTGDVQEVDPENKLFYRGARIFKAVMEDLWIKGMQNAKNVRSIIYYTTPTIHYYTFQ
;
A
#
# COMPACT_ATOMS: atom_id res chain seq x y z
N MET A 1 -52.62 -0.86 2.68
CA MET A 1 -51.60 -1.08 3.74
C MET A 1 -50.48 -2.01 3.31
N ALA A 2 -50.74 -3.06 2.52
CA ALA A 2 -49.69 -3.97 2.02
C ALA A 2 -48.68 -3.33 1.04
N THR A 3 -49.09 -2.33 0.27
CA THR A 3 -48.25 -1.63 -0.72
C THR A 3 -47.19 -0.71 -0.09
N PHE A 4 -47.43 -0.16 1.10
CA PHE A 4 -46.47 0.71 1.79
C PHE A 4 -45.31 -0.08 2.41
N LEU A 5 -45.59 -1.31 2.88
CA LEU A 5 -44.58 -2.23 3.44
C LEU A 5 -43.58 -2.72 2.38
N VAL A 6 -44.03 -2.91 1.13
CA VAL A 6 -43.16 -3.36 0.03
C VAL A 6 -42.20 -2.26 -0.45
N VAL A 7 -42.61 -0.98 -0.38
CA VAL A 7 -41.74 0.15 -0.74
C VAL A 7 -40.65 0.38 0.32
N LEU A 8 -40.96 0.19 1.61
CA LEU A 8 -40.00 0.28 2.71
C LEU A 8 -38.94 -0.84 2.69
N THR A 9 -39.28 -2.04 2.21
CA THR A 9 -38.29 -3.12 2.05
C THR A 9 -37.43 -2.98 0.79
N LEU A 10 -37.95 -2.34 -0.27
CA LEU A 10 -37.19 -2.05 -1.49
C LEU A 10 -36.19 -0.89 -1.35
N LEU A 11 -36.44 0.06 -0.43
CA LEU A 11 -35.50 1.15 -0.12
C LEU A 11 -34.35 0.75 0.84
N ALA A 12 -34.43 -0.43 1.46
CA ALA A 12 -33.40 -0.95 2.35
C ALA A 12 -32.30 -1.75 1.63
N ILE A 13 -32.37 -1.87 0.30
CA ILE A 13 -31.41 -2.62 -0.50
C ILE A 13 -30.40 -1.63 -1.11
N LEU A 14 -29.19 -1.66 -0.53
CA LEU A 14 -27.89 -1.28 -1.12
C LEU A 14 -27.48 0.20 -1.07
N VAL A 15 -27.43 0.77 0.13
CA VAL A 15 -26.24 1.57 0.48
C VAL A 15 -25.53 0.82 1.59
N GLY A 16 -24.84 -0.26 1.22
CA GLY A 16 -23.78 -0.78 2.08
C GLY A 16 -22.75 0.32 2.19
N ALA A 17 -22.68 0.99 3.35
CA ALA A 17 -21.51 1.79 3.66
C ALA A 17 -20.29 0.88 3.43
N GLU A 18 -19.29 1.35 2.69
CA GLU A 18 -18.04 0.60 2.59
C GLU A 18 -17.52 0.40 4.01
N ASP A 19 -17.66 -0.83 4.52
CA ASP A 19 -17.14 -1.27 5.81
C ASP A 19 -15.64 -1.49 5.64
N GLY A 20 -14.93 -0.38 5.60
CA GLY A 20 -13.51 -0.33 5.38
C GLY A 20 -12.88 0.79 6.18
N LEU A 21 -11.81 0.46 6.89
CA LEU A 21 -11.08 1.43 7.70
C LEU A 21 -10.32 2.40 6.79
N LYS A 22 -10.59 3.70 6.88
CA LYS A 22 -9.83 4.73 6.15
C LYS A 22 -8.53 5.05 6.87
N VAL A 23 -7.42 4.69 6.25
CA VAL A 23 -6.07 4.89 6.80
C VAL A 23 -5.39 6.02 6.03
N LYS A 24 -4.86 7.02 6.75
CA LYS A 24 -4.19 8.18 6.15
C LYS A 24 -2.83 7.81 5.57
N ILE A 25 -2.48 8.42 4.44
CA ILE A 25 -1.16 8.31 3.82
C ILE A 25 -0.05 8.90 4.71
N THR A 26 1.09 8.24 4.73
CA THR A 26 2.36 8.74 5.27
C THR A 26 3.32 8.94 4.10
N ILE A 27 3.74 10.19 3.90
CA ILE A 27 4.73 10.56 2.88
C ILE A 27 6.11 10.59 3.54
N LEU A 28 7.09 9.90 2.95
CA LEU A 28 8.44 9.78 3.50
C LEU A 28 9.40 10.78 2.84
N GLU A 29 9.20 12.07 3.13
CA GLU A 29 9.97 13.18 2.53
C GLU A 29 11.49 13.02 2.68
N ASN A 30 11.96 12.53 3.83
CA ASN A 30 13.38 12.36 4.11
C ASN A 30 14.06 11.34 3.18
N ALA A 31 13.30 10.40 2.59
CA ALA A 31 13.83 9.38 1.70
C ALA A 31 14.35 9.95 0.36
N ILE A 32 13.93 11.16 -0.01
CA ILE A 32 14.45 11.86 -1.20
C ILE A 32 15.97 12.07 -1.07
N ALA A 33 16.46 12.42 0.11
CA ALA A 33 17.89 12.64 0.36
C ALA A 33 18.72 11.35 0.18
N GLU A 34 18.07 10.18 0.29
CA GLU A 34 18.65 8.86 0.08
C GLU A 34 18.44 8.35 -1.36
N GLY A 35 17.83 9.16 -2.23
CA GLY A 35 17.53 8.84 -3.62
C GLY A 35 16.37 7.84 -3.79
N ALA A 36 15.58 7.59 -2.75
CA ALA A 36 14.36 6.81 -2.82
C ALA A 36 13.22 7.72 -3.25
N VAL A 37 12.86 7.66 -4.53
CA VAL A 37 11.80 8.47 -5.14
C VAL A 37 10.99 7.66 -6.15
N CYS A 38 9.72 8.01 -6.31
CA CYS A 38 8.81 7.47 -7.32
C CYS A 38 9.27 7.81 -8.75
N LEU A 39 8.59 7.26 -9.77
CA LEU A 39 8.92 7.51 -11.18
C LEU A 39 9.01 8.99 -11.55
N ASP A 40 8.18 9.84 -10.94
CA ASP A 40 8.15 11.30 -11.15
C ASP A 40 9.11 12.10 -10.24
N GLY A 41 9.85 11.44 -9.36
CA GLY A 41 10.73 12.07 -8.38
C GLY A 41 10.06 12.44 -7.05
N SER A 42 8.76 12.19 -6.87
CA SER A 42 8.08 12.38 -5.59
C SER A 42 8.56 11.37 -4.53
N PRO A 43 8.46 11.68 -3.22
CA PRO A 43 8.86 10.75 -2.16
C PRO A 43 7.97 9.49 -2.13
N PRO A 44 8.45 8.34 -1.64
CA PRO A 44 7.63 7.17 -1.43
C PRO A 44 6.61 7.38 -0.31
N ALA A 45 5.57 6.54 -0.32
CA ALA A 45 4.48 6.63 0.64
C ALA A 45 3.94 5.25 1.05
N TYR A 46 3.33 5.21 2.23
CA TYR A 46 2.61 4.04 2.72
C TYR A 46 1.46 4.44 3.64
N TYR A 47 0.60 3.48 3.97
CA TYR A 47 -0.51 3.63 4.90
C TYR A 47 -0.26 2.69 6.08
N LEU A 48 -0.34 3.18 7.30
CA LEU A 48 -0.11 2.40 8.52
C LEU A 48 -1.30 2.56 9.47
N ASP A 49 -1.91 1.43 9.79
CA ASP A 49 -2.86 1.31 10.88
C ASP A 49 -2.21 0.51 12.02
N LYS A 50 -2.17 1.10 13.21
CA LYS A 50 -1.43 0.53 14.34
C LYS A 50 -2.20 -0.64 14.95
N GLY A 51 -1.46 -1.69 15.29
CA GLY A 51 -2.00 -2.83 16.00
C GLY A 51 -2.45 -2.48 17.41
N PHE A 52 -3.11 -3.42 18.07
CA PHE A 52 -3.59 -3.29 19.44
C PHE A 52 -3.57 -4.64 20.17
N ASP A 53 -3.69 -4.59 21.49
CA ASP A 53 -3.68 -5.75 22.38
C ASP A 53 -2.52 -6.72 22.09
N SER A 54 -2.81 -8.02 21.99
CA SER A 54 -1.85 -9.08 21.70
C SER A 54 -1.24 -8.99 20.29
N GLY A 55 -1.81 -8.17 19.40
CA GLY A 55 -1.36 -7.96 18.04
C GLY A 55 -0.30 -6.87 17.88
N LEU A 56 -0.07 -6.03 18.91
CA LEU A 56 0.96 -4.97 18.91
C LEU A 56 2.36 -5.40 18.45
N PRO A 57 2.90 -6.59 18.83
CA PRO A 57 4.23 -7.01 18.38
C PRO A 57 4.22 -7.68 17.00
N ASN A 58 3.10 -7.71 16.28
CA ASN A 58 3.01 -8.41 15.00
C ASN A 58 2.70 -7.45 13.85
N TRP A 59 3.23 -7.74 12.67
CA TRP A 59 3.19 -6.87 11.51
C TRP A 59 2.76 -7.62 10.25
N ILE A 60 1.85 -7.03 9.49
CA ILE A 60 1.51 -7.44 8.14
C ILE A 60 1.79 -6.30 7.17
N ILE A 61 2.59 -6.58 6.15
CA ILE A 61 3.04 -5.61 5.15
C ILE A 61 2.49 -6.05 3.80
N MET A 62 1.60 -5.25 3.23
CA MET A 62 1.09 -5.42 1.89
C MET A 62 1.85 -4.50 0.94
N LEU A 63 2.53 -5.07 -0.06
CA LEU A 63 3.13 -4.30 -1.14
C LEU A 63 2.10 -4.17 -2.26
N ASP A 64 1.72 -2.93 -2.61
CA ASP A 64 0.79 -2.72 -3.72
C ASP A 64 1.38 -3.24 -5.04
N GLY A 65 0.51 -3.85 -5.84
CA GLY A 65 0.84 -4.28 -7.19
C GLY A 65 0.47 -3.22 -8.24
N GLY A 66 0.59 -3.60 -9.51
CA GLY A 66 0.17 -2.75 -10.63
C GLY A 66 0.92 -3.00 -11.94
N GLY A 67 1.54 -4.18 -12.09
CA GLY A 67 2.41 -4.51 -13.23
C GLY A 67 3.70 -3.69 -13.26
N TRP A 68 4.43 -3.74 -14.35
CA TRP A 68 5.65 -2.97 -14.60
C TRP A 68 5.48 -2.12 -15.87
N CYS A 69 6.34 -1.14 -16.07
CA CYS A 69 6.48 -0.46 -17.35
C CYS A 69 7.75 -0.94 -18.06
N SER A 70 7.67 -1.24 -19.35
CA SER A 70 8.78 -1.85 -20.12
C SER A 70 9.39 -0.88 -21.14
N THR A 71 8.71 0.22 -21.43
CA THR A 71 9.18 1.26 -22.34
C THR A 71 9.18 2.63 -21.65
N ILE A 72 10.02 3.54 -22.14
CA ILE A 72 10.09 4.92 -21.63
C ILE A 72 8.70 5.59 -21.68
N ILE A 73 7.98 5.43 -22.79
CA ILE A 73 6.63 6.01 -22.98
C ILE A 73 5.63 5.43 -21.96
N GLU A 74 5.67 4.13 -21.70
CA GLU A 74 4.83 3.52 -20.66
C GLU A 74 5.14 4.07 -19.28
N CYS A 75 6.44 4.18 -18.93
CA CYS A 75 6.86 4.69 -17.63
C CYS A 75 6.52 6.18 -17.47
N GLN A 76 6.64 6.96 -18.54
CA GLN A 76 6.26 8.37 -18.56
C GLN A 76 4.75 8.56 -18.35
N ASN A 77 3.92 7.82 -19.09
CA ASN A 77 2.47 7.85 -18.89
C ASN A 77 2.07 7.40 -17.47
N ARG A 78 2.83 6.47 -16.89
CA ARG A 78 2.61 5.98 -15.54
C ARG A 78 3.01 6.98 -14.47
N SER A 79 4.05 7.78 -14.71
CA SER A 79 4.60 8.75 -13.74
C SER A 79 3.56 9.78 -13.27
N THR A 80 2.54 10.07 -14.08
CA THR A 80 1.45 11.01 -13.76
C THR A 80 0.22 10.33 -13.13
N SER A 81 0.36 9.10 -12.64
CA SER A 81 -0.73 8.31 -12.06
C SER A 81 -0.43 7.89 -10.61
N LYS A 82 -1.44 7.38 -9.91
CA LYS A 82 -1.33 6.86 -8.54
C LYS A 82 -0.27 5.77 -8.35
N ILE A 83 0.10 5.09 -9.45
CA ILE A 83 1.07 3.99 -9.46
C ILE A 83 2.44 4.40 -10.02
N GLY A 84 2.69 5.70 -10.13
CA GLY A 84 3.96 6.31 -10.54
C GLY A 84 4.32 7.60 -9.79
N SER A 85 3.39 8.15 -9.00
CA SER A 85 3.60 9.35 -8.18
C SER A 85 2.83 9.30 -6.87
N SER A 86 3.46 9.70 -5.77
CA SER A 86 2.80 9.86 -4.48
C SER A 86 1.95 11.13 -4.37
N THR A 87 2.12 12.11 -5.27
CA THR A 87 1.27 13.31 -5.30
C THR A 87 -0.16 12.94 -5.69
N GLU A 88 -0.27 11.98 -6.61
CA GLU A 88 -1.52 11.45 -7.16
C GLU A 88 -2.16 10.36 -6.29
N MET A 89 -1.42 9.77 -5.35
CA MET A 89 -1.97 8.77 -4.43
C MET A 89 -3.10 9.33 -3.57
N ASP A 90 -4.08 8.46 -3.29
CA ASP A 90 -5.21 8.80 -2.44
C ASP A 90 -4.74 9.19 -1.04
N LYS A 91 -5.28 10.28 -0.48
CA LYS A 91 -4.87 10.72 0.87
C LYS A 91 -5.31 9.76 1.96
N HIS A 92 -6.25 8.87 1.65
CA HIS A 92 -6.68 7.77 2.50
C HIS A 92 -6.84 6.50 1.67
N SER A 93 -6.29 5.39 2.14
CA SER A 93 -6.60 4.05 1.62
C SER A 93 -7.70 3.43 2.47
N THR A 94 -8.69 2.81 1.82
CA THR A 94 -9.66 1.94 2.49
C THR A 94 -9.01 0.57 2.71
N PHE A 95 -8.84 0.16 3.96
CA PHE A 95 -8.33 -1.16 4.32
C PHE A 95 -9.48 -2.17 4.37
N THR A 96 -9.34 -3.26 3.62
CA THR A 96 -10.33 -4.34 3.48
C THR A 96 -9.64 -5.71 3.50
N GLY A 97 -10.43 -6.79 3.56
CA GLY A 97 -9.92 -8.17 3.55
C GLY A 97 -8.86 -8.41 4.63
N VAL A 98 -7.67 -8.88 4.23
CA VAL A 98 -6.54 -9.18 5.13
C VAL A 98 -5.97 -7.95 5.88
N LEU A 99 -6.36 -6.73 5.48
CA LEU A 99 -6.04 -5.49 6.19
C LEU A 99 -7.23 -4.94 6.99
N HIS A 100 -8.39 -5.59 7.01
CA HIS A 100 -9.52 -5.10 7.80
C HIS A 100 -9.22 -5.18 9.32
N ASN A 101 -9.85 -4.31 10.12
CA ASN A 101 -9.60 -4.21 11.56
C ASN A 101 -10.62 -4.96 12.44
N THR A 102 -11.50 -5.76 11.84
CA THR A 102 -12.48 -6.58 12.54
C THR A 102 -12.16 -8.07 12.36
N PRO A 103 -12.35 -8.89 13.39
CA PRO A 103 -12.10 -10.33 13.28
C PRO A 103 -13.07 -11.04 12.33
N GLN A 104 -14.22 -10.44 12.00
CA GLN A 104 -15.18 -11.00 11.04
C GLN A 104 -14.65 -10.98 9.61
N GLN A 105 -13.91 -9.94 9.22
CA GLN A 105 -13.33 -9.82 7.88
C GLN A 105 -11.85 -10.23 7.84
N ASN A 106 -11.14 -10.13 8.96
CA ASN A 106 -9.72 -10.43 9.09
C ASN A 106 -9.42 -11.25 10.35
N PRO A 107 -9.83 -12.53 10.41
CA PRO A 107 -9.69 -13.32 11.63
C PRO A 107 -8.23 -13.47 12.10
N ASP A 108 -7.27 -13.39 11.17
CA ASP A 108 -5.86 -13.66 11.45
C ASP A 108 -5.07 -12.41 11.89
N PHE A 109 -5.36 -11.24 11.31
CA PHE A 109 -4.52 -10.04 11.43
C PHE A 109 -5.29 -8.79 11.88
N TYR A 110 -6.55 -8.90 12.33
CA TYR A 110 -7.39 -7.74 12.70
C TYR A 110 -6.86 -6.88 13.85
N ASN A 111 -5.86 -7.33 14.61
CA ASN A 111 -5.21 -6.52 15.65
C ASN A 111 -3.70 -6.33 15.44
N TRP A 112 -3.14 -6.78 14.31
CA TRP A 112 -1.73 -6.57 13.97
C TRP A 112 -1.48 -5.13 13.50
N ASN A 113 -0.22 -4.69 13.49
CA ASN A 113 0.16 -3.51 12.72
C ASN A 113 0.00 -3.83 11.24
N ARG A 114 -0.85 -3.07 10.55
CA ARG A 114 -1.17 -3.29 9.14
C ARG A 114 -0.60 -2.18 8.30
N VAL A 115 0.24 -2.56 7.35
CA VAL A 115 0.90 -1.63 6.44
C VAL A 115 0.50 -1.95 5.01
N ARG A 116 0.22 -0.90 4.25
CA ARG A 116 0.09 -0.96 2.78
C ARG A 116 1.11 -0.01 2.18
N VAL A 117 2.10 -0.53 1.47
CA VAL A 117 3.16 0.25 0.81
C VAL A 117 2.67 0.67 -0.57
N GLY A 118 2.64 1.98 -0.83
CA GLY A 118 2.20 2.52 -2.11
C GLY A 118 3.21 2.18 -3.20
N TYR A 119 2.71 1.65 -4.32
CA TYR A 119 3.53 1.30 -5.47
C TYR A 119 3.73 2.49 -6.39
N CYS A 120 4.97 2.86 -6.69
CA CYS A 120 5.23 4.02 -7.55
C CYS A 120 6.52 3.95 -8.39
N ASP A 121 7.22 2.81 -8.42
CA ASP A 121 8.50 2.67 -9.13
C ASP A 121 8.38 2.02 -10.52
N GLY A 122 7.25 1.37 -10.83
CA GLY A 122 7.04 0.69 -12.11
C GLY A 122 7.91 -0.55 -12.35
N SER A 123 8.60 -1.05 -11.31
CA SER A 123 9.52 -2.19 -11.37
C SER A 123 9.34 -3.19 -10.22
N SER A 124 8.13 -3.28 -9.67
CA SER A 124 7.77 -4.17 -8.56
C SER A 124 8.71 -4.06 -7.35
N PHE A 125 9.16 -2.85 -7.01
CA PHE A 125 10.10 -2.58 -5.92
C PHE A 125 11.51 -3.19 -6.10
N THR A 126 11.90 -3.57 -7.31
CA THR A 126 13.18 -4.27 -7.56
C THR A 126 14.23 -3.44 -8.31
N GLY A 127 13.83 -2.45 -9.11
CA GLY A 127 14.77 -1.64 -9.90
C GLY A 127 15.60 -0.67 -9.05
N ASP A 128 16.85 -0.46 -9.45
CA ASP A 128 17.71 0.59 -8.90
C ASP A 128 18.71 1.10 -9.96
N VAL A 129 18.27 2.08 -10.76
CA VAL A 129 19.10 2.71 -11.79
C VAL A 129 19.65 4.02 -11.26
N GLN A 130 20.99 4.18 -11.16
CA GLN A 130 21.61 5.39 -10.61
C GLN A 130 21.31 6.63 -11.46
N GLU A 131 21.30 6.48 -12.78
CA GLU A 131 21.04 7.54 -13.74
C GLU A 131 19.56 7.94 -13.72
N VAL A 132 19.32 9.24 -13.92
CA VAL A 132 17.98 9.76 -14.22
C VAL A 132 17.86 9.82 -15.73
N ASP A 133 16.73 9.38 -16.29
CA ASP A 133 16.46 9.62 -17.72
C ASP A 133 16.45 11.14 -17.94
N PRO A 134 17.45 11.70 -18.65
CA PRO A 134 17.62 13.14 -18.72
C PRO A 134 16.55 13.81 -19.59
N GLU A 135 15.97 13.07 -20.54
CA GLU A 135 14.96 13.59 -21.47
C GLU A 135 13.58 13.56 -20.82
N ASN A 136 13.25 12.47 -20.13
CA ASN A 136 11.91 12.23 -19.59
C ASN A 136 11.79 12.47 -18.09
N LYS A 137 12.92 12.71 -17.41
CA LYS A 137 13.02 12.92 -15.95
C LYS A 137 12.43 11.78 -15.13
N LEU A 138 12.66 10.55 -15.58
CA LEU A 138 12.18 9.34 -14.92
C LEU A 138 13.20 8.77 -13.95
N PHE A 139 12.70 8.26 -12.82
CA PHE A 139 13.50 7.66 -11.75
C PHE A 139 13.09 6.20 -11.50
N TYR A 140 14.01 5.26 -11.66
CA TYR A 140 13.75 3.83 -11.43
C TYR A 140 14.39 3.38 -10.11
N ARG A 141 13.68 3.59 -8.99
CA ARG A 141 14.23 3.47 -7.61
C ARG A 141 13.50 2.46 -6.71
N GLY A 142 12.85 1.45 -7.29
CA GLY A 142 12.05 0.48 -6.55
C GLY A 142 12.73 -0.11 -5.32
N ALA A 143 13.99 -0.56 -5.44
CA ALA A 143 14.72 -1.16 -4.32
C ALA A 143 15.02 -0.14 -3.22
N ARG A 144 15.32 1.12 -3.58
CA ARG A 144 15.53 2.21 -2.60
C ARG A 144 14.25 2.58 -1.88
N ILE A 145 13.13 2.64 -2.61
CA ILE A 145 11.80 2.87 -2.03
C ILE A 145 11.49 1.79 -1.00
N PHE A 146 11.65 0.51 -1.37
CA PHE A 146 11.42 -0.60 -0.45
C PHE A 146 12.28 -0.48 0.81
N LYS A 147 13.59 -0.27 0.64
CA LYS A 147 14.53 -0.09 1.76
C LYS A 147 14.10 1.04 2.69
N ALA A 148 13.85 2.24 2.14
CA ALA A 148 13.51 3.41 2.94
C ALA A 148 12.21 3.22 3.73
N VAL A 149 11.20 2.60 3.11
CA VAL A 149 9.94 2.28 3.81
C VAL A 149 10.17 1.26 4.92
N MET A 150 10.92 0.18 4.65
CA MET A 150 11.21 -0.83 5.69
C MET A 150 12.01 -0.24 6.87
N GLU A 151 12.96 0.66 6.62
CA GLU A 151 13.74 1.34 7.65
C GLU A 151 12.88 2.30 8.49
N ASP A 152 11.96 3.04 7.87
CA ASP A 152 11.04 3.90 8.61
C ASP A 152 10.09 3.07 9.48
N LEU A 153 9.58 1.93 8.99
CA LEU A 153 8.78 0.99 9.78
C LEU A 153 9.58 0.34 10.91
N TRP A 154 10.85 0.00 10.66
CA TRP A 154 11.78 -0.53 11.65
C TRP A 154 11.86 0.38 12.87
N ILE A 155 12.11 1.67 12.64
CA ILE A 155 12.23 2.70 13.69
C ILE A 155 10.88 2.94 14.39
N LYS A 156 9.75 2.79 13.69
CA LYS A 156 8.40 2.92 14.29
C LYS A 156 7.98 1.75 15.18
N GLY A 157 8.82 0.74 15.33
CA GLY A 157 8.63 -0.34 16.29
C GLY A 157 8.69 -1.74 15.68
N MET A 158 8.80 -1.86 14.36
CA MET A 158 8.94 -3.17 13.72
C MET A 158 10.23 -3.89 14.14
N GLN A 159 11.25 -3.16 14.58
CA GLN A 159 12.46 -3.73 15.18
C GLN A 159 12.20 -4.62 16.42
N ASN A 160 11.05 -4.44 17.08
CA ASN A 160 10.63 -5.22 18.25
C ASN A 160 9.55 -6.26 17.90
N ALA A 161 9.36 -6.55 16.62
CA ALA A 161 8.32 -7.47 16.17
C ALA A 161 8.60 -8.91 16.62
N LYS A 162 7.56 -9.62 17.03
CA LYS A 162 7.57 -11.08 17.20
C LYS A 162 7.32 -11.80 15.87
N ASN A 163 6.48 -11.23 15.03
CA ASN A 163 6.15 -11.79 13.71
C ASN A 163 6.05 -10.67 12.67
N VAL A 164 6.59 -10.91 11.49
CA VAL A 164 6.42 -10.06 10.31
C VAL A 164 5.97 -10.95 9.15
N ARG A 165 4.85 -10.60 8.53
CA ARG A 165 4.34 -11.24 7.31
C ARG A 165 4.30 -10.21 6.20
N SER A 166 4.79 -10.57 5.01
CA SER A 166 4.59 -9.74 3.83
C SER A 166 3.75 -10.45 2.78
N ILE A 167 2.85 -9.69 2.17
CA ILE A 167 2.03 -10.10 1.04
C ILE A 167 2.39 -9.21 -0.15
N ILE A 168 2.76 -9.86 -1.25
CA ILE A 168 2.99 -9.18 -2.53
C ILE A 168 1.80 -9.49 -3.42
N TYR A 169 1.10 -8.45 -3.88
CA TYR A 169 -0.01 -8.63 -4.80
C TYR A 169 0.54 -8.84 -6.22
N TYR A 170 0.69 -10.10 -6.62
CA TYR A 170 0.84 -10.44 -8.03
C TYR A 170 -0.56 -10.40 -8.67
N THR A 171 -0.65 -10.05 -9.94
CA THR A 171 -1.90 -10.03 -10.73
C THR A 171 -2.54 -11.42 -10.92
N THR A 172 -2.03 -12.44 -10.23
CA THR A 172 -2.62 -13.78 -10.11
C THR A 172 -3.41 -13.89 -8.81
N PRO A 173 -4.57 -14.56 -8.77
CA PRO A 173 -5.45 -14.68 -7.59
C PRO A 173 -4.86 -15.45 -6.39
N THR A 174 -3.54 -15.63 -6.33
CA THR A 174 -2.84 -16.39 -5.30
C THR A 174 -2.04 -15.45 -4.41
N ILE A 175 -2.41 -15.42 -3.13
CA ILE A 175 -1.66 -14.71 -2.09
C ILE A 175 -0.41 -15.53 -1.76
N HIS A 176 0.78 -14.96 -2.01
CA HIS A 176 2.05 -15.53 -1.57
C HIS A 176 2.49 -14.86 -0.28
N TYR A 177 2.63 -15.65 0.78
CA TYR A 177 3.19 -15.21 2.06
C TYR A 177 4.71 -15.37 2.03
N TYR A 178 5.43 -14.27 2.19
CA TYR A 178 6.87 -14.31 2.43
C TYR A 178 7.13 -14.03 3.92
N THR A 179 8.07 -14.79 4.49
CA THR A 179 8.56 -14.58 5.85
C THR A 179 9.99 -14.08 5.71
N PHE A 180 10.28 -12.88 6.22
CA PHE A 180 11.65 -12.41 6.35
C PHE A 180 12.25 -13.14 7.56
N GLN A 181 13.27 -13.98 7.32
CA GLN A 181 14.13 -14.54 8.37
C GLN A 181 15.24 -13.56 8.70
#